data_AF-A0A7W6ZIR2-F1
#
_entry.id   AF-A0A7W6ZIR2-F1
#
_cell.length_a   1.000
_cell.length_b   1.000
_cell.length_c   1.000
_cell.angle_alpha   90.00
_cell.angle_beta   90.00
_cell.angle_gamma   90.00
#
_symmetry.space_group_name_H-M   'P 1'
#
loop_
_entity.id
_entity.type
_entity.pdbx_description
1 polymer ?
#
loop_
_entity_poly.entity_id
_entity_poly.type
_entity_poly.pdbx_seq_one_letter_code
_entity_poly.pdbx_strand_id
1 'polypeptide(L)'
;MLSDTTGTWSPVALSADLPPATVIPAWTPAGPIALWRSQSRRLSASSDRCPHRGMRLSHGFVRGDALSCIYHGWSYSPTGRCIRIPAHPDLVPPETIRVAVQQIEERDGIIWVAVGEPAVGPPPLDHLVPLRSLMLEADIAAIEAAVGAQVGADGLIRIVDYPWIRLLPAAQAGSTLVHVLVEEGRNVADRLVASRIAEAVRRGAETGRKDAA
;
A
#
# COMPACT_ATOMS: atom_id res chain seq x y z
N MET A 1 -13.20 26.70 -13.77
CA MET A 1 -13.72 25.40 -13.36
C MET A 1 -12.85 24.95 -12.20
N LEU A 2 -13.31 25.18 -10.97
CA LEU A 2 -12.61 24.70 -9.77
C LEU A 2 -12.82 23.19 -9.76
N SER A 3 -11.79 22.44 -10.16
CA SER A 3 -11.77 20.99 -9.99
C SER A 3 -11.93 20.71 -8.51
N ASP A 4 -12.88 19.86 -8.18
CA ASP A 4 -13.17 19.40 -6.83
C ASP A 4 -12.03 18.45 -6.40
N THR A 5 -10.85 19.00 -6.12
CA THR A 5 -9.64 18.19 -5.85
C THR A 5 -9.58 17.82 -4.38
N THR A 6 -10.56 17.07 -3.89
CA THR A 6 -10.42 16.39 -2.59
C THR A 6 -9.65 15.10 -2.80
N GLY A 7 -8.32 15.15 -2.64
CA GLY A 7 -7.52 13.93 -2.62
C GLY A 7 -7.74 13.11 -1.35
N THR A 8 -7.46 11.82 -1.42
CA THR A 8 -7.55 10.88 -0.28
C THR A 8 -6.25 10.11 -0.08
N TRP A 9 -6.10 9.49 1.09
CA TRP A 9 -4.98 8.62 1.40
C TRP A 9 -5.40 7.16 1.33
N SER A 10 -4.63 6.36 0.61
CA SER A 10 -4.81 4.92 0.51
C SER A 10 -3.71 4.20 1.30
N PRO A 11 -4.04 3.36 2.29
CA PRO A 11 -3.03 2.57 3.00
C PRO A 11 -2.66 1.36 2.14
N VAL A 12 -1.40 1.27 1.73
CA VAL A 12 -0.97 0.33 0.69
C VAL A 12 -0.06 -0.78 1.20
N ALA A 13 0.59 -0.60 2.34
CA ALA A 13 1.51 -1.57 2.92
C ALA A 13 1.80 -1.25 4.38
N LEU A 14 2.28 -2.25 5.13
CA LEU A 14 2.93 -1.99 6.41
C LEU A 14 4.37 -1.50 6.16
N SER A 15 4.86 -0.60 7.01
CA SER A 15 6.26 -0.18 6.95
C SER A 15 7.24 -1.36 7.10
N ALA A 16 6.89 -2.33 7.96
CA ALA A 16 7.69 -3.52 8.21
C ALA A 16 7.82 -4.46 6.98
N ASP A 17 6.86 -4.41 6.06
CA ASP A 17 6.87 -5.22 4.83
C ASP A 17 7.80 -4.63 3.76
N LEU A 18 8.30 -3.40 3.97
CA LEU A 18 9.19 -2.69 3.05
C LEU A 18 10.47 -2.23 3.74
N PRO A 19 11.38 -3.17 4.10
CA PRO A 19 12.67 -2.81 4.66
C PRO A 19 13.53 -2.03 3.65
N PRO A 20 14.64 -1.40 4.09
CA PRO A 20 15.54 -0.68 3.20
C PRO A 20 16.02 -1.53 2.03
N ALA A 21 16.27 -0.90 0.89
CA ALA A 21 16.69 -1.53 -0.36
C ALA A 21 15.71 -2.59 -0.92
N THR A 22 14.42 -2.44 -0.62
CA THR A 22 13.36 -3.35 -1.08
C THR A 22 12.36 -2.62 -1.97
N VAL A 23 11.80 -3.36 -2.93
CA VAL A 23 10.65 -2.95 -3.74
C VAL A 23 9.58 -4.03 -3.67
N ILE A 24 8.32 -3.63 -3.56
CA ILE A 24 7.16 -4.52 -3.58
C ILE A 24 6.08 -3.97 -4.52
N PRO A 25 5.24 -4.84 -5.10
CA PRO A 25 4.03 -4.38 -5.77
C PRO A 25 3.03 -3.86 -4.74
N ALA A 26 2.38 -2.76 -5.07
CA ALA A 26 1.23 -2.24 -4.35
C ALA A 26 0.23 -1.62 -5.34
N TRP A 27 -0.92 -1.19 -4.85
CA TRP A 27 -1.95 -0.64 -5.73
C TRP A 27 -2.74 0.46 -5.02
N THR A 28 -3.17 1.44 -5.81
CA THR A 28 -4.07 2.53 -5.41
C THR A 28 -5.20 2.63 -6.43
N PRO A 29 -6.30 3.33 -6.13
CA PRO A 29 -7.33 3.64 -7.12
C PRO A 29 -6.83 4.24 -8.44
N ALA A 30 -5.68 4.93 -8.44
CA ALA A 30 -5.05 5.47 -9.65
C ALA A 30 -4.33 4.40 -10.50
N GLY A 31 -4.07 3.21 -9.94
CA GLY A 31 -3.43 2.09 -10.62
C GLY A 31 -2.33 1.39 -9.81
N PRO A 32 -1.63 0.42 -10.44
CA PRO A 32 -0.54 -0.32 -9.81
C PRO A 32 0.71 0.55 -9.63
N ILE A 33 1.37 0.38 -8.49
CA ILE A 33 2.59 1.08 -8.11
C ILE A 33 3.71 0.11 -7.74
N ALA A 34 4.94 0.51 -8.06
CA ALA A 34 6.14 -0.01 -7.45
C ALA A 34 6.42 0.83 -6.20
N LEU A 35 6.16 0.24 -5.04
CA LEU A 35 6.46 0.84 -3.76
C LEU A 35 7.86 0.40 -3.33
N TRP A 36 8.77 1.35 -3.09
CA TRP A 36 10.15 1.01 -2.78
C TRP A 36 10.76 1.93 -1.73
N ARG A 37 11.72 1.36 -0.99
CA ARG A 37 12.52 2.06 0.00
C ARG A 37 13.98 2.01 -0.42
N SER A 38 14.60 3.18 -0.54
CA SER A 38 16.02 3.30 -0.83
C SER A 38 16.88 2.70 0.29
N GLN A 39 18.17 2.52 0.00
CA GLN A 39 19.14 2.14 1.03
C GLN A 39 19.26 3.24 2.11
N SER A 40 19.15 4.52 1.72
CA SER A 40 19.04 5.65 2.65
C SER A 40 17.67 5.81 3.33
N ARG A 41 16.79 4.79 3.22
CA ARG A 41 15.45 4.71 3.82
C ARG A 41 14.40 5.67 3.25
N ARG A 42 14.67 6.37 2.16
CA ARG A 42 13.70 7.22 1.46
C ARG A 42 12.65 6.36 0.76
N LEU A 43 11.39 6.65 1.03
CA LEU A 43 10.25 6.03 0.37
C LEU A 43 9.93 6.69 -0.97
N SER A 44 9.42 5.89 -1.90
CA SER A 44 8.84 6.36 -3.16
C SER A 44 7.77 5.39 -3.65
N ALA A 45 6.67 5.94 -4.18
CA ALA A 45 5.62 5.22 -4.86
C ALA A 45 5.66 5.61 -6.34
N SER A 46 6.28 4.78 -7.17
CA SER A 46 6.40 5.01 -8.61
C SER A 46 5.31 4.22 -9.35
N SER A 47 4.82 4.70 -10.49
CA SER A 47 3.98 3.88 -11.38
C SER A 47 4.66 2.55 -11.68
N ASP A 48 3.92 1.43 -11.63
CA ASP A 48 4.49 0.09 -11.84
C ASP A 48 4.75 -0.24 -13.32
N ARG A 49 5.29 0.72 -14.08
CA ARG A 49 5.52 0.58 -15.51
C ARG A 49 6.75 1.36 -15.97
N CYS A 50 7.76 0.62 -16.41
CA CYS A 50 8.96 1.19 -16.98
C CYS A 50 8.63 1.89 -18.33
N PRO A 51 8.94 3.18 -18.52
CA PRO A 51 8.64 3.91 -19.77
C PRO A 51 9.41 3.38 -21.00
N HIS A 52 10.46 2.57 -20.80
CA HIS A 52 11.21 1.99 -21.91
C HIS A 52 10.37 0.96 -22.69
N ARG A 53 9.92 -0.12 -22.02
CA ARG A 53 9.17 -1.23 -22.66
C ARG A 53 8.06 -1.82 -21.79
N GLY A 54 7.60 -1.08 -20.77
CA GLY A 54 6.43 -1.44 -19.98
C GLY A 54 6.65 -2.54 -18.93
N MET A 55 7.87 -3.00 -18.68
CA MET A 55 8.14 -3.96 -17.60
C MET A 55 7.72 -3.36 -16.24
N ARG A 56 7.11 -4.20 -15.40
CA ARG A 56 6.76 -3.82 -14.03
C ARG A 56 8.02 -3.51 -13.22
N LEU A 57 8.05 -2.33 -12.61
CA LEU A 57 9.18 -1.88 -11.80
C LEU A 57 9.18 -2.52 -10.42
N SER A 58 8.04 -3.02 -9.95
CA SER A 58 7.89 -3.80 -8.72
C SER A 58 8.67 -5.12 -8.75
N HIS A 59 8.95 -5.66 -9.94
CA HIS A 59 9.82 -6.81 -10.16
C HIS A 59 11.31 -6.43 -10.30
N GLY A 60 11.63 -5.14 -10.17
CA GLY A 60 12.98 -4.61 -10.21
C GLY A 60 13.77 -4.88 -8.94
N PHE A 61 14.79 -4.06 -8.73
CA PHE A 61 15.60 -4.09 -7.51
C PHE A 61 16.10 -2.69 -7.19
N VAL A 62 16.27 -2.41 -5.90
CA VAL A 62 16.82 -1.13 -5.44
C VAL A 62 18.35 -1.23 -5.42
N ARG A 63 19.04 -0.25 -6.01
CA ARG A 63 20.50 -0.09 -5.91
C ARG A 63 20.82 1.28 -5.34
N GLY A 64 21.35 1.32 -4.12
CA GLY A 64 21.54 2.57 -3.38
C GLY A 64 20.21 3.31 -3.28
N ASP A 65 20.14 4.47 -3.92
CA ASP A 65 18.97 5.36 -3.88
C ASP A 65 18.16 5.38 -5.17
N ALA A 66 18.22 4.31 -5.96
CA ALA A 66 17.47 4.20 -7.20
C ALA A 66 16.80 2.84 -7.39
N LEU A 67 15.60 2.87 -7.98
CA LEU A 67 14.89 1.67 -8.43
C LEU A 67 15.36 1.31 -9.84
N SER A 68 15.86 0.10 -10.03
CA SER A 68 16.32 -0.39 -11.33
C SER A 68 15.36 -1.42 -11.91
N CYS A 69 14.96 -1.21 -13.15
CA CYS A 69 14.13 -2.14 -13.90
C CYS A 69 14.89 -3.44 -14.19
N ILE A 70 14.28 -4.59 -13.88
CA ILE A 70 14.90 -5.91 -14.12
C ILE A 70 15.16 -6.21 -15.60
N TYR A 71 14.45 -5.54 -16.52
CA TYR A 71 14.55 -5.88 -17.95
C TYR A 71 15.86 -5.39 -18.58
N HIS A 72 16.12 -4.08 -18.53
CA HIS A 72 17.31 -3.48 -19.16
C HIS A 72 18.15 -2.65 -18.17
N GLY A 73 17.84 -2.72 -16.88
CA GLY A 73 18.58 -2.04 -15.83
C GLY A 73 18.47 -0.52 -15.82
N TRP A 74 17.49 0.07 -16.52
CA TRP A 74 17.22 1.51 -16.40
C TRP A 74 16.90 1.84 -14.94
N SER A 75 17.61 2.81 -14.38
CA SER A 75 17.48 3.20 -12.97
C SER A 75 16.79 4.54 -12.82
N TYR A 76 15.88 4.63 -11.86
CA TYR A 76 15.07 5.80 -11.58
C TYR A 76 15.32 6.28 -10.15
N SER A 77 15.51 7.59 -10.00
CA SER A 77 15.61 8.25 -8.70
C SER A 77 14.24 8.28 -7.98
N PRO A 78 14.18 8.66 -6.68
CA PRO A 78 12.92 8.76 -5.93
C PRO A 78 11.89 9.74 -6.52
N THR A 79 12.34 10.68 -7.36
CA THR A 79 11.49 11.64 -8.08
C THR A 79 11.03 11.13 -9.45
N GLY A 80 11.31 9.86 -9.76
CA GLY A 80 10.95 9.19 -11.01
C GLY A 80 11.87 9.48 -12.19
N ARG A 81 12.83 10.40 -12.07
CA ARG A 81 13.78 10.70 -13.15
C ARG A 81 14.70 9.52 -13.43
N CYS A 82 14.87 9.15 -14.70
CA CYS A 82 15.89 8.21 -15.15
C CYS A 82 17.28 8.81 -14.91
N ILE A 83 18.15 8.06 -14.22
CA ILE A 83 19.50 8.50 -13.86
C ILE A 83 20.58 7.60 -14.45
N ARG A 84 20.22 6.42 -14.98
CA ARG A 84 21.18 5.48 -15.55
C ARG A 84 20.54 4.61 -16.62
N ILE A 85 21.22 4.49 -17.77
CA ILE A 85 20.91 3.54 -18.84
C ILE A 85 22.16 2.67 -19.05
N PRO A 86 22.18 1.41 -18.59
CA PRO A 86 23.41 0.60 -18.60
C PRO A 86 24.06 0.40 -19.96
N ALA A 87 23.27 0.32 -21.04
CA ALA A 87 23.78 0.17 -22.41
C ALA A 87 24.51 1.43 -22.93
N HIS A 88 24.31 2.58 -22.29
CA HIS A 88 24.93 3.85 -22.63
C HIS A 88 25.50 4.49 -21.36
N PRO A 89 26.60 3.95 -20.79
CA PRO A 89 27.08 4.33 -19.47
C PRO A 89 27.51 5.79 -19.36
N ASP A 90 28.01 6.38 -20.46
CA ASP A 90 28.46 7.77 -20.50
C ASP A 90 27.34 8.77 -20.86
N LEU A 91 26.15 8.26 -21.21
CA LEU A 91 25.00 9.10 -21.52
C LEU A 91 24.37 9.61 -20.24
N VAL A 92 24.22 10.94 -20.13
CA VAL A 92 23.29 11.54 -19.18
C VAL A 92 21.86 11.37 -19.73
N PRO A 93 20.98 10.57 -19.07
CA PRO A 93 19.64 10.35 -19.61
C PRO A 93 18.85 11.68 -19.71
N PRO A 94 18.08 11.89 -20.78
CA PRO A 94 17.22 13.08 -20.91
C PRO A 94 16.25 13.22 -19.74
N GLU A 95 16.02 14.47 -19.30
CA GLU A 95 15.13 14.74 -18.16
C GLU A 95 13.66 14.38 -18.41
N THR A 96 13.27 14.22 -19.68
CA THR A 96 11.94 13.80 -20.10
C THR A 96 11.68 12.32 -19.82
N ILE A 97 12.72 11.50 -19.61
CA ILE A 97 12.56 10.09 -19.28
C ILE A 97 12.25 9.97 -17.78
N ARG A 98 10.96 9.83 -17.47
CA ARG A 98 10.47 9.74 -16.10
C ARG A 98 9.44 8.64 -15.93
N VAL A 99 9.38 8.10 -14.72
CA VAL A 99 8.25 7.35 -14.19
C VAL A 99 7.42 8.30 -13.34
N ALA A 100 6.09 8.24 -13.46
CA ALA A 100 5.21 9.00 -12.59
C ALA A 100 5.39 8.57 -11.13
N VAL A 101 5.36 9.52 -10.19
CA VAL A 101 5.48 9.26 -8.75
C VAL A 101 4.28 9.86 -8.03
N GLN A 102 3.77 9.16 -7.04
CA GLN A 102 2.67 9.62 -6.18
C GLN A 102 3.23 10.14 -4.85
N GLN A 103 2.52 11.09 -4.24
CA GLN A 103 2.81 11.53 -2.89
C GLN A 103 2.62 10.36 -1.92
N ILE A 104 3.55 10.24 -0.97
CA ILE A 104 3.67 9.11 -0.07
C ILE A 104 4.03 9.62 1.32
N GLU A 105 3.45 8.99 2.34
CA GLU A 105 3.74 9.29 3.74
C GLU A 105 3.78 7.99 4.55
N GLU A 106 4.70 7.90 5.50
CA GLU A 106 4.78 6.80 6.46
C GLU A 106 4.31 7.31 7.82
N ARG A 107 3.22 6.74 8.33
CA ARG A 107 2.59 7.16 9.58
C ARG A 107 1.99 5.95 10.30
N ASP A 108 2.24 5.86 11.60
CA ASP A 108 1.70 4.81 12.50
C ASP A 108 1.97 3.38 12.02
N GLY A 109 3.15 3.17 11.41
CA GLY A 109 3.57 1.87 10.89
C GLY A 109 2.90 1.46 9.57
N ILE A 110 2.09 2.34 8.97
CA ILE A 110 1.46 2.18 7.66
C ILE A 110 2.14 3.10 6.64
N ILE A 111 2.27 2.60 5.41
CA ILE A 111 2.66 3.40 4.25
C ILE A 111 1.38 3.81 3.52
N TRP A 112 1.19 5.12 3.42
CA TRP A 112 0.05 5.77 2.79
C TRP A 112 0.47 6.40 1.47
N VAL A 113 -0.35 6.22 0.44
CA VAL A 113 -0.13 6.86 -0.88
C VAL A 113 -1.34 7.72 -1.20
N ALA A 114 -1.07 8.96 -1.60
CA ALA A 114 -2.10 9.91 -1.99
C ALA A 114 -2.72 9.53 -3.34
N VAL A 115 -4.04 9.67 -3.41
CA VAL A 115 -4.83 9.63 -4.64
C VAL A 115 -5.40 11.03 -4.83
N GLY A 116 -4.99 11.71 -5.91
CA GLY A 116 -5.25 13.14 -6.07
C GLY A 116 -4.34 14.00 -5.18
N GLU A 117 -4.86 15.14 -4.71
CA GLU A 117 -4.11 16.12 -3.93
C GLU A 117 -4.77 16.32 -2.55
N PRO A 118 -4.52 15.42 -1.57
CA PRO A 118 -5.11 15.55 -0.25
C PRO A 118 -4.56 16.80 0.47
N ALA A 119 -5.45 17.60 1.05
CA ALA A 119 -5.09 18.85 1.74
C ALA A 119 -4.47 18.62 3.13
N VAL A 120 -4.72 17.45 3.73
CA VAL A 120 -4.22 17.04 5.06
C VAL A 120 -3.46 15.72 4.94
N GLY A 121 -2.61 15.41 5.91
CA GLY A 121 -1.91 14.13 5.97
C GLY A 121 -2.84 12.92 6.20
N PRO A 122 -2.31 11.69 6.14
CA PRO A 122 -3.09 10.48 6.42
C PRO A 122 -3.72 10.53 7.81
N PRO A 123 -4.88 9.88 8.01
CA PRO A 123 -5.53 9.87 9.32
C PRO A 123 -4.62 9.22 10.38
N PRO A 124 -4.60 9.76 11.63
CA PRO A 124 -3.94 9.08 12.75
C PRO A 124 -4.63 7.76 13.07
N LEU A 125 -3.85 6.78 13.55
CA LEU A 125 -4.38 5.50 14.04
C LEU A 125 -4.41 5.39 15.58
N ASP A 126 -3.99 6.42 16.31
CA ASP A 126 -4.14 6.61 17.77
C ASP A 126 -4.06 5.33 18.64
N HIS A 127 -2.87 5.01 19.13
CA HIS A 127 -2.57 3.83 19.98
C HIS A 127 -2.81 2.47 19.32
N LEU A 128 -3.11 2.42 18.02
CA LEU A 128 -3.14 1.17 17.26
C LEU A 128 -1.78 0.90 16.63
N VAL A 129 -1.36 -0.35 16.69
CA VAL A 129 -0.15 -0.85 16.02
C VAL A 129 -0.54 -1.89 14.96
N PRO A 130 0.10 -1.85 13.77
CA PRO A 130 -0.17 -2.84 12.74
C PRO A 130 0.37 -4.22 13.15
N LEU A 131 -0.45 -5.24 12.96
CA LEU A 131 -0.10 -6.63 13.21
C LEU A 131 0.31 -7.36 11.93
N ARG A 132 -0.52 -7.29 10.89
CA ARG A 132 -0.29 -7.93 9.59
C ARG A 132 -1.26 -7.41 8.54
N SER A 133 -0.99 -7.73 7.28
CA SER A 133 -1.92 -7.52 6.17
C SER A 133 -2.54 -8.84 5.70
N LEU A 134 -3.75 -8.75 5.15
CA LEU A 134 -4.44 -9.83 4.45
C LEU A 134 -5.00 -9.30 3.14
N MET A 135 -4.96 -10.11 2.08
CA MET A 135 -5.74 -9.86 0.87
C MET A 135 -7.02 -10.67 0.94
N LEU A 136 -8.16 -10.02 0.73
CA LEU A 136 -9.48 -10.63 0.76
C LEU A 136 -10.07 -10.58 -0.64
N GLU A 137 -10.51 -11.72 -1.18
CA GLU A 137 -11.21 -11.80 -2.47
C GLU A 137 -12.68 -11.38 -2.36
N ALA A 138 -12.92 -10.25 -1.68
CA ALA A 138 -14.21 -9.67 -1.37
C ALA A 138 -14.13 -8.14 -1.36
N ASP A 139 -15.26 -7.46 -1.57
CA ASP A 139 -15.34 -6.01 -1.40
C ASP A 139 -15.53 -5.62 0.07
N ILE A 140 -15.46 -4.31 0.36
CA ILE A 140 -15.59 -3.79 1.72
C ILE A 140 -16.97 -4.12 2.31
N ALA A 141 -18.04 -4.09 1.51
CA ALA A 141 -19.40 -4.38 1.98
C ALA A 141 -19.54 -5.83 2.48
N ALA A 142 -18.94 -6.79 1.79
CA ALA A 142 -18.89 -8.18 2.24
C ALA A 142 -18.08 -8.35 3.54
N ILE A 143 -17.01 -7.57 3.71
CA ILE A 143 -16.22 -7.56 4.95
C ILE A 143 -17.04 -6.99 6.11
N GLU A 144 -17.74 -5.87 5.88
CA GLU A 144 -18.62 -5.26 6.87
C GLU A 144 -19.75 -6.22 7.30
N ALA A 145 -20.33 -6.95 6.35
CA ALA A 145 -21.33 -7.98 6.64
C ALA A 145 -20.76 -9.14 7.46
N ALA A 146 -19.54 -9.60 7.14
CA ALA A 146 -18.87 -10.67 7.88
C ALA A 146 -18.48 -10.26 9.31
N VAL A 147 -18.18 -8.99 9.53
CA VAL A 147 -17.88 -8.43 10.88
C VAL A 147 -19.17 -8.06 11.62
N GLY A 148 -20.24 -7.70 10.91
CA GLY A 148 -21.43 -7.08 11.50
C GLY A 148 -21.22 -5.61 11.90
N ALA A 149 -20.26 -4.92 11.29
CA ALA A 149 -19.95 -3.52 11.57
C ALA A 149 -19.52 -2.78 10.30
N GLN A 150 -19.91 -1.51 10.20
CA GLN A 150 -19.56 -0.64 9.06
C GLN A 150 -18.22 0.04 9.28
N VAL A 151 -17.60 0.49 8.19
CA VAL A 151 -16.42 1.35 8.21
C VAL A 151 -16.76 2.71 8.83
N GLY A 152 -15.98 3.13 9.83
CA GLY A 152 -16.12 4.43 10.46
C GLY A 152 -15.62 5.57 9.58
N ALA A 153 -15.90 6.80 9.98
CA ALA A 153 -15.36 8.00 9.33
C ALA A 153 -13.81 8.09 9.44
N ASP A 154 -13.23 7.36 10.39
CA ASP A 154 -11.79 7.15 10.57
C ASP A 154 -11.20 6.11 9.60
N GLY A 155 -12.04 5.50 8.74
CA GLY A 155 -11.64 4.45 7.81
C GLY A 155 -11.46 3.08 8.47
N LEU A 156 -11.85 2.91 9.74
CA LEU A 156 -11.65 1.68 10.49
C LEU A 156 -12.95 0.91 10.69
N ILE A 157 -12.89 -0.42 10.52
CA ILE A 157 -13.95 -1.34 10.94
C ILE A 157 -13.59 -1.87 12.34
N ARG A 158 -14.56 -1.84 13.26
CA ARG A 158 -14.39 -2.27 14.65
C ARG A 158 -14.96 -3.68 14.84
N ILE A 159 -14.16 -4.58 15.40
CA ILE A 159 -14.66 -5.91 15.78
C ILE A 159 -15.38 -5.79 17.12
N VAL A 160 -16.70 -5.98 17.13
CA VAL A 160 -17.57 -5.71 18.31
C VAL A 160 -17.13 -6.53 19.53
N ASP A 161 -16.95 -7.85 19.37
CA ASP A 161 -16.57 -8.75 20.46
C ASP A 161 -15.11 -8.57 20.91
N TYR A 162 -14.30 -7.90 20.10
CA TYR A 162 -12.87 -7.68 20.35
C TYR A 162 -12.54 -6.20 20.09
N PRO A 163 -13.00 -5.29 20.97
CA PRO A 163 -12.92 -3.85 20.74
C PRO A 163 -11.49 -3.30 20.69
N TRP A 164 -10.48 -4.12 20.96
CA TRP A 164 -9.06 -3.80 20.80
C TRP A 164 -8.47 -4.19 19.42
N ILE A 165 -9.29 -4.73 18.52
CA ILE A 165 -8.94 -5.05 17.13
C ILE A 165 -9.62 -4.06 16.18
N ARG A 166 -8.88 -3.55 15.20
CA ARG A 166 -9.40 -2.77 14.07
C ARG A 166 -8.97 -3.38 12.75
N LEU A 167 -9.82 -3.27 11.75
CA LEU A 167 -9.47 -3.55 10.36
C LEU A 167 -9.43 -2.22 9.60
N LEU A 168 -8.36 -1.99 8.86
CA LEU A 168 -8.21 -0.86 7.96
C LEU A 168 -8.27 -1.39 6.52
N PRO A 169 -9.46 -1.37 5.87
CA PRO A 169 -9.63 -1.83 4.51
C PRO A 169 -9.18 -0.78 3.49
N ALA A 170 -8.59 -1.24 2.39
CA ALA A 170 -8.28 -0.48 1.20
C ALA A 170 -8.73 -1.27 -0.03
N ALA A 171 -9.75 -0.77 -0.71
CA ALA A 171 -10.24 -1.38 -1.94
C ALA A 171 -9.11 -1.47 -2.97
N GLN A 172 -9.04 -2.60 -3.66
CA GLN A 172 -8.08 -2.90 -4.73
C GLN A 172 -8.84 -3.24 -6.02
N ALA A 173 -8.12 -3.57 -7.10
CA ALA A 173 -8.74 -4.04 -8.34
C ALA A 173 -9.34 -5.46 -8.17
N GLY A 174 -10.59 -5.54 -7.71
CA GLY A 174 -11.37 -6.78 -7.60
C GLY A 174 -11.26 -7.52 -6.26
N SER A 175 -10.48 -6.97 -5.32
CA SER A 175 -10.22 -7.50 -3.98
C SER A 175 -10.07 -6.35 -2.97
N THR A 176 -9.85 -6.67 -1.69
CA THR A 176 -9.61 -5.68 -0.64
C THR A 176 -8.35 -6.04 0.15
N LEU A 177 -7.41 -5.10 0.24
CA LEU A 177 -6.30 -5.18 1.17
C LEU A 177 -6.82 -4.78 2.56
N VAL A 178 -6.55 -5.58 3.58
CA VAL A 178 -6.91 -5.26 4.96
C VAL A 178 -5.68 -5.28 5.83
N HIS A 179 -5.37 -4.15 6.47
CA HIS A 179 -4.42 -4.12 7.57
C HIS A 179 -5.13 -4.41 8.88
N VAL A 180 -4.65 -5.43 9.59
CA VAL A 180 -5.13 -5.79 10.92
C VAL A 180 -4.33 -4.98 11.93
N LEU A 181 -5.03 -4.18 12.72
CA LEU A 181 -4.45 -3.34 13.76
C LEU A 181 -4.92 -3.83 15.12
N VAL A 182 -4.07 -3.69 16.13
CA VAL A 182 -4.40 -3.98 17.53
C VAL A 182 -3.98 -2.81 18.40
N GLU A 183 -4.65 -2.61 19.54
CA GLU A 183 -4.18 -1.64 20.53
C GLU A 183 -2.73 -1.92 20.98
N GLU A 184 -2.00 -0.87 21.32
CA GLU A 184 -0.64 -0.97 21.85
C GLU A 184 -0.62 -1.75 23.18
N GLY A 185 0.52 -2.39 23.49
CA GLY A 185 0.70 -3.16 24.73
C GLY A 185 0.10 -4.57 24.71
N ARG A 186 -0.59 -4.97 23.64
CA ARG A 186 -1.14 -6.33 23.48
C ARG A 186 -0.04 -7.38 23.40
N ASN A 187 -0.18 -8.43 24.21
CA ASN A 187 0.78 -9.52 24.31
C ASN A 187 0.70 -10.46 23.09
N VAL A 188 1.58 -11.46 23.04
CA VAL A 188 1.63 -12.42 21.92
C VAL A 188 0.32 -13.22 21.78
N ALA A 189 -0.30 -13.63 22.88
CA ALA A 189 -1.55 -14.39 22.85
C ALA A 189 -2.69 -13.57 22.24
N ASP A 190 -2.83 -12.31 22.64
CA ASP A 190 -3.80 -11.38 22.06
C ASP A 190 -3.57 -11.19 20.55
N ARG A 191 -2.32 -11.00 20.13
CA ARG A 191 -1.97 -10.89 18.71
C ARG A 191 -2.32 -12.14 17.91
N LEU A 192 -2.14 -13.34 18.49
CA LEU A 192 -2.57 -14.59 17.86
C LEU A 192 -4.09 -14.67 17.75
N VAL A 193 -4.83 -14.23 18.76
CA VAL A 193 -6.30 -14.13 18.70
C VAL A 193 -6.71 -13.18 17.58
N ALA A 194 -6.12 -11.98 17.50
CA ALA A 194 -6.44 -11.03 16.44
C ALA A 194 -6.18 -11.58 15.03
N SER A 195 -5.05 -12.27 14.84
CA SER A 195 -4.77 -12.90 13.55
C SER A 195 -5.80 -13.98 13.20
N ARG A 196 -6.29 -14.76 14.17
CA ARG A 196 -7.32 -15.79 13.93
C ARG A 196 -8.68 -15.19 13.61
N ILE A 197 -9.06 -14.14 14.33
CA ILE A 197 -10.31 -13.39 14.08
C ILE A 197 -10.28 -12.78 12.68
N ALA A 198 -9.17 -12.14 12.28
CA ALA A 198 -9.04 -11.58 10.94
C ALA A 198 -9.16 -12.65 9.83
N GLU A 199 -8.60 -13.85 10.03
CA GLU A 199 -8.79 -14.97 9.10
C GLU A 199 -10.24 -15.47 9.06
N ALA A 200 -10.94 -15.50 10.19
CA ALA A 200 -12.35 -15.86 10.23
C ALA A 200 -13.22 -14.85 9.46
N VAL A 201 -12.95 -13.55 9.64
CA VAL A 201 -13.60 -12.48 8.87
C VAL A 201 -13.36 -12.65 7.37
N ARG A 202 -12.11 -12.88 6.95
CA ARG A 202 -11.78 -13.14 5.55
C ARG A 202 -12.60 -14.30 4.98
N ARG A 203 -12.62 -15.44 5.68
CA ARG A 203 -13.38 -16.61 5.23
C ARG A 203 -14.87 -16.29 5.10
N GLY A 204 -15.46 -15.63 6.08
CA GLY A 204 -16.87 -15.22 6.04
C GLY A 204 -17.19 -14.31 4.85
N ALA A 205 -16.36 -13.29 4.62
CA ALA A 205 -16.52 -12.35 3.51
C ALA A 205 -16.38 -13.04 2.14
N GLU A 206 -15.40 -13.93 1.99
CA GLU A 206 -15.17 -14.66 0.73
C GLU A 206 -16.23 -15.74 0.46
N THR A 207 -16.83 -16.34 1.49
CA THR A 207 -17.93 -17.31 1.31
C THR A 207 -19.23 -16.65 0.91
N GLY A 208 -19.59 -15.50 1.52
CA GLY A 208 -20.83 -14.79 1.18
C GLY A 208 -20.90 -14.34 -0.28
N ARG A 209 -19.74 -14.09 -0.92
CA ARG A 209 -19.65 -13.78 -2.35
C ARG A 209 -20.00 -14.97 -3.26
N LYS A 210 -19.72 -16.20 -2.84
CA LYS A 210 -20.00 -17.41 -3.64
C LYS A 210 -21.48 -17.75 -3.69
N ASP A 211 -22.24 -17.40 -2.66
CA ASP A 211 -23.69 -17.65 -2.61
C ASP A 211 -24.50 -16.58 -3.38
N ALA A 212 -23.86 -15.46 -3.76
CA ALA A 212 -24.47 -14.34 -4.47
C ALA A 212 -24.12 -14.26 -5.97
N ALA A 213 -23.27 -15.18 -6.47
CA ALA A 213 -22.82 -15.27 -7.86
C ALA A 213 -23.46 -16.46 -8.57
#